data_AF-A0A379WXK7-F1
#
_entry.id   AF-A0A379WXK7-F1
#
_cell.length_a   1.000
_cell.length_b   1.000
_cell.length_c   1.000
_cell.angle_alpha   90.00
_cell.angle_beta   90.00
_cell.angle_gamma   90.00
#
_symmetry.space_group_name_H-M   'P 1'
#
loop_
_entity.id
_entity.type
_entity.pdbx_description
1 polymer ?
#
loop_
_entity_poly.entity_id
_entity_poly.type
_entity_poly.pdbx_seq_one_letter_code
_entity_poly.pdbx_strand_id
1 'polypeptide(L)'
;MTPGVQVIRCGFGMPAFNNDEIVIPEFIKLGIEPQDAYDYAAIGCIETAVGGKWGYRCTGMSFINFARVMLAALEGGRDATSGKVFLPQEKALSAGNFNNFDEVMAAWDTQIRYYTRKSIEIEYVVDTMLEENVHDILCSALVDDCIERAKSIKQGGAKYDWVSVCRSVSPTWATASPP
;
A
#
# COMPACT_ATOMS: atom_id res chain seq x y z
N MET A 1 -26.60 12.52 -5.61
CA MET A 1 -26.57 11.31 -4.73
C MET A 1 -27.69 10.31 -5.02
N THR A 2 -28.93 10.74 -5.33
CA THR A 2 -30.08 9.86 -5.60
C THR A 2 -29.88 8.81 -6.72
N PRO A 3 -29.23 9.10 -7.87
CA PRO A 3 -28.97 8.09 -8.89
C PRO A 3 -27.97 7.01 -8.45
N GLY A 4 -26.92 7.39 -7.70
CA GLY A 4 -25.95 6.43 -7.18
C GLY A 4 -26.59 5.40 -6.24
N VAL A 5 -27.49 5.86 -5.37
CA VAL A 5 -28.24 4.97 -4.46
C VAL A 5 -29.14 4.00 -5.23
N GLN A 6 -29.71 4.39 -6.37
CA GLN A 6 -30.50 3.49 -7.20
C GLN A 6 -29.67 2.33 -7.76
N VAL A 7 -28.41 2.60 -8.14
CA VAL A 7 -27.49 1.58 -8.65
C VAL A 7 -27.02 0.63 -7.54
N ILE A 8 -26.76 1.15 -6.33
CA ILE A 8 -26.42 0.32 -5.17
C ILE A 8 -27.51 -0.72 -4.88
N ARG A 9 -28.78 -0.33 -5.04
CA ARG A 9 -29.92 -1.24 -4.82
C ARG A 9 -29.96 -2.43 -5.78
N CYS A 10 -29.23 -2.39 -6.89
CA CYS A 10 -29.10 -3.53 -7.80
C CYS A 10 -28.20 -4.65 -7.24
N GLY A 11 -27.50 -4.43 -6.11
CA GLY A 11 -26.89 -5.51 -5.32
C GLY A 11 -25.54 -6.02 -5.83
N PHE A 12 -24.90 -5.36 -6.78
CA PHE A 12 -23.60 -5.76 -7.33
C PHE A 12 -22.42 -4.91 -6.84
N GLY A 13 -22.63 -4.07 -5.80
CA GLY A 13 -21.54 -3.38 -5.09
C GLY A 13 -21.00 -2.10 -5.73
N MET A 14 -21.69 -1.53 -6.73
CA MET A 14 -21.31 -0.27 -7.40
C MET A 14 -22.38 0.82 -7.21
N PRO A 15 -22.05 2.11 -7.39
CA PRO A 15 -20.71 2.66 -7.64
C PRO A 15 -19.86 2.71 -6.36
N ALA A 16 -18.54 2.68 -6.53
CA ALA A 16 -17.62 3.10 -5.48
C ALA A 16 -17.67 4.63 -5.32
N PHE A 17 -17.34 5.11 -4.13
CA PHE A 17 -17.31 6.54 -3.83
C PHE A 17 -15.92 6.95 -3.35
N ASN A 18 -15.34 7.94 -4.02
CA ASN A 18 -14.16 8.66 -3.57
C ASN A 18 -14.58 10.04 -3.04
N ASN A 19 -13.77 10.64 -2.15
CA ASN A 19 -14.10 11.89 -1.49
C ASN A 19 -13.15 13.02 -1.90
N ASP A 20 -13.64 13.92 -2.75
CA ASP A 20 -12.93 15.10 -3.23
C ASP A 20 -12.44 16.00 -2.10
N GLU A 21 -13.21 16.12 -1.01
CA GLU A 21 -12.87 16.98 0.14
C GLU A 21 -11.62 16.51 0.90
N ILE A 22 -11.21 15.25 0.69
CA ILE A 22 -9.99 14.68 1.29
C ILE A 22 -8.91 14.50 0.22
N VAL A 23 -9.27 13.99 -0.96
CA VAL A 23 -8.30 13.66 -2.01
C VAL A 23 -7.62 14.92 -2.55
N ILE A 24 -8.39 15.95 -2.89
CA ILE A 24 -7.83 17.16 -3.51
C ILE A 24 -6.88 17.89 -2.56
N PRO A 25 -7.23 18.16 -1.28
CA PRO A 25 -6.31 18.82 -0.36
C PRO A 25 -5.04 18.01 -0.08
N GLU A 26 -5.14 16.67 0.06
CA GLU A 26 -3.95 15.85 0.29
C GLU A 26 -3.08 15.74 -0.97
N PHE A 27 -3.66 15.75 -2.17
CA PHE A 27 -2.90 15.81 -3.42
C PHE A 27 -2.09 17.10 -3.55
N ILE A 28 -2.72 18.25 -3.27
CA ILE A 28 -2.05 19.55 -3.29
C ILE A 28 -0.91 19.58 -2.26
N LYS A 29 -1.13 18.99 -1.07
CA LYS A 29 -0.12 18.89 -0.01
C LYS A 29 1.06 17.98 -0.38
N LEU A 30 0.84 16.97 -1.21
CA LEU A 30 1.89 16.13 -1.80
C LEU A 30 2.68 16.84 -2.91
N GLY A 31 2.24 18.04 -3.33
CA GLY A 31 2.90 18.85 -4.36
C GLY A 31 2.32 18.69 -5.76
N ILE A 32 1.13 18.10 -5.89
CA ILE A 32 0.42 18.02 -7.17
C ILE A 32 -0.21 19.37 -7.49
N GLU A 33 -0.11 19.81 -8.74
CA GLU A 33 -0.70 21.08 -9.17
C GLU A 33 -2.22 21.05 -8.98
N PRO A 34 -2.85 22.15 -8.53
CA PRO A 34 -4.30 22.17 -8.28
C PRO A 34 -5.12 21.72 -9.49
N GLN A 35 -4.74 22.15 -10.70
CA GLN A 35 -5.42 21.76 -11.94
C GLN A 35 -5.40 20.25 -12.17
N ASP A 36 -4.28 19.60 -11.85
CA ASP A 36 -4.15 18.14 -11.95
C ASP A 36 -4.87 17.43 -10.81
N ALA A 37 -4.87 18.02 -9.60
CA ALA A 37 -5.56 17.46 -8.44
C ALA A 37 -7.09 17.46 -8.61
N TYR A 38 -7.67 18.45 -9.30
CA TYR A 38 -9.10 18.47 -9.64
C TYR A 38 -9.50 17.44 -10.70
N ASP A 39 -8.54 16.92 -11.47
CA ASP A 39 -8.75 15.93 -12.54
C ASP A 39 -8.26 14.53 -12.15
N TYR A 40 -8.31 14.21 -10.85
CA TYR A 40 -7.95 12.89 -10.36
C TYR A 40 -9.02 11.85 -10.74
N ALA A 41 -8.59 10.60 -10.84
CA ALA A 41 -9.47 9.46 -11.07
C ALA A 41 -9.15 8.31 -10.11
N ALA A 42 -10.16 7.45 -9.87
CA ALA A 42 -9.95 6.18 -9.20
C ALA A 42 -9.27 5.19 -10.16
N ILE A 43 -8.18 4.57 -9.71
CA ILE A 43 -7.39 3.60 -10.47
C ILE A 43 -7.52 2.24 -9.78
N GLY A 44 -8.09 1.25 -10.47
CA GLY A 44 -8.21 -0.09 -9.91
C GLY A 44 -9.37 -0.22 -8.93
N CYS A 45 -9.07 -0.29 -7.63
CA CYS A 45 -10.05 -0.56 -6.57
C CYS A 45 -10.55 0.73 -5.90
N ILE A 46 -9.67 1.41 -5.16
CA ILE A 46 -9.99 2.64 -4.41
C ILE A 46 -8.89 3.70 -4.54
N GLU A 47 -7.77 3.34 -5.13
CA GLU A 47 -6.59 4.16 -5.26
C GLU A 47 -6.88 5.35 -6.14
N THR A 48 -6.28 6.50 -5.86
CA THR A 48 -6.47 7.73 -6.64
C THR A 48 -5.17 8.15 -7.28
N ALA A 49 -5.21 8.55 -8.55
CA ALA A 49 -4.09 9.12 -9.27
C ALA A 49 -4.57 10.11 -10.33
N VAL A 50 -3.64 10.88 -10.90
CA VAL A 50 -3.93 11.77 -12.03
C VAL A 50 -3.78 10.99 -13.34
N GLY A 51 -4.87 10.87 -14.09
CA GLY A 51 -4.88 10.13 -15.36
C GLY A 51 -3.86 10.68 -16.34
N GLY A 52 -3.05 9.81 -16.95
CA GLY A 52 -2.05 10.19 -17.97
C GLY A 52 -0.83 10.96 -17.45
N LYS A 53 -0.75 11.29 -16.16
CA LYS A 53 0.37 12.06 -15.56
C LYS A 53 1.06 11.34 -14.40
N TRP A 54 0.51 10.21 -13.97
CA TRP A 54 1.03 9.42 -12.85
C TRP A 54 1.86 8.23 -13.29
N GLY A 55 2.85 7.89 -12.48
CA GLY A 55 3.66 6.67 -12.60
C GLY A 55 2.86 5.38 -12.41
N TYR A 56 3.58 4.27 -12.38
CA TYR A 56 2.95 2.96 -12.14
C TYR A 56 2.65 2.74 -10.65
N ARG A 57 1.54 2.06 -10.34
CA ARG A 57 1.20 1.54 -9.00
C ARG A 57 1.09 2.59 -7.88
N CYS A 58 0.10 3.48 -7.97
CA CYS A 58 -0.28 4.37 -6.86
C CYS A 58 -0.56 3.61 -5.54
N THR A 59 -0.97 2.34 -5.60
CA THR A 59 -0.87 1.37 -4.49
C THR A 59 -0.48 -0.03 -5.00
N GLY A 60 0.02 -0.88 -4.09
CA GLY A 60 0.01 -2.33 -4.29
C GLY A 60 1.33 -2.93 -4.78
N MET A 61 2.47 -2.37 -4.34
CA MET A 61 3.77 -3.01 -4.58
C MET A 61 3.98 -4.26 -3.72
N SER A 62 3.92 -4.12 -2.40
CA SER A 62 3.97 -5.24 -1.46
C SER A 62 2.82 -5.23 -0.48
N PHE A 63 2.51 -6.42 0.05
CA PHE A 63 1.51 -6.62 1.09
C PHE A 63 2.20 -7.04 2.37
N ILE A 64 2.07 -6.22 3.42
CA ILE A 64 2.55 -6.56 4.76
C ILE A 64 1.36 -7.08 5.58
N ASN A 65 1.46 -8.31 6.09
CA ASN A 65 0.45 -8.89 6.97
C ASN A 65 0.67 -8.43 8.42
N PHE A 66 -0.13 -7.47 8.86
CA PHE A 66 0.03 -6.86 10.19
C PHE A 66 -0.28 -7.85 11.31
N ALA A 67 -1.25 -8.74 11.11
CA ALA A 67 -1.60 -9.74 12.13
C ALA A 67 -0.43 -10.69 12.41
N ARG A 68 0.29 -11.14 11.37
CA ARG A 68 1.47 -12.00 11.55
C ARG A 68 2.64 -11.28 12.20
N VAL A 69 2.88 -10.02 11.82
CA VAL A 69 3.90 -9.19 12.47
C VAL A 69 3.55 -9.00 13.96
N MET A 70 2.27 -8.89 14.30
CA MET A 70 1.83 -8.69 15.68
C MET A 70 2.01 -9.96 16.50
N LEU A 71 1.64 -11.12 15.94
CA LEU A 71 1.91 -12.41 16.57
C LEU A 71 3.41 -12.63 16.81
N ALA A 72 4.25 -12.26 15.84
CA ALA A 72 5.69 -12.31 16.01
C ALA A 72 6.18 -11.35 17.11
N ALA A 73 5.65 -10.13 17.17
CA ALA A 73 5.96 -9.15 18.22
C ALA A 73 5.54 -9.60 19.63
N LEU A 74 4.56 -10.48 19.73
CA LEU A 74 4.11 -11.04 21.01
C LEU A 74 4.89 -12.29 21.42
N GLU A 75 5.59 -12.94 20.50
CA GLU A 75 6.20 -14.26 20.72
C GLU A 75 7.68 -14.29 20.29
N GLY A 76 8.50 -13.39 20.84
CA GLY A 76 9.95 -13.48 20.65
C GLY A 76 10.43 -13.20 19.21
N GLY A 77 9.58 -12.65 18.35
CA GLY A 77 9.86 -12.47 16.91
C GLY A 77 9.55 -13.70 16.07
N ARG A 78 8.93 -14.73 16.66
CA ARG A 78 8.58 -15.97 16.00
C ARG A 78 7.26 -15.84 15.27
N ASP A 79 7.30 -16.01 13.95
CA ASP A 79 6.08 -16.09 13.16
C ASP A 79 5.35 -17.41 13.45
N ALA A 80 4.10 -17.30 13.93
CA ALA A 80 3.31 -18.46 14.35
C ALA A 80 3.00 -19.44 13.21
N THR A 81 2.96 -18.97 11.96
CA THR A 81 2.64 -19.81 10.80
C THR A 81 3.84 -20.60 10.29
N SER A 82 5.00 -19.95 10.12
CA SER A 82 6.20 -20.61 9.58
C SER A 82 7.16 -21.12 10.66
N GLY A 83 7.00 -20.69 11.90
CA GLY A 83 7.91 -20.99 13.01
C GLY A 83 9.27 -20.28 12.93
N LYS A 84 9.52 -19.47 11.89
CA LYS A 84 10.78 -18.75 11.70
C LYS A 84 10.83 -17.47 12.53
N VAL A 85 12.03 -17.11 12.98
CA VAL A 85 12.32 -15.85 13.64
C VAL A 85 13.14 -15.00 12.68
N PHE A 86 12.57 -13.89 12.23
CA PHE A 86 13.27 -12.96 11.33
C PHE A 86 13.96 -11.84 12.10
N LEU A 87 13.32 -11.35 13.15
CA LEU A 87 13.88 -10.36 14.07
C LEU A 87 13.71 -10.88 15.50
N PRO A 88 14.77 -11.42 16.12
CA PRO A 88 14.69 -11.93 17.48
C PRO A 88 14.48 -10.81 18.48
N GLN A 89 13.69 -11.08 19.51
CA GLN A 89 13.48 -10.19 20.67
C GLN A 89 13.43 -11.00 21.95
N GLU A 90 13.82 -10.39 23.07
CA GLU A 90 13.86 -11.07 24.37
C GLU A 90 12.47 -11.28 24.98
N LYS A 91 11.51 -10.40 24.66
CA LYS A 91 10.17 -10.43 25.25
C LYS A 91 9.22 -11.34 24.49
N ALA A 92 8.47 -12.16 25.23
CA ALA A 92 7.48 -13.08 24.71
C ALA A 92 6.36 -13.29 25.73
N LEU A 93 5.13 -13.47 25.25
CA LEU A 93 3.99 -13.83 26.09
C LEU A 93 4.20 -15.21 26.73
N SER A 94 4.80 -16.16 26.01
CA SER A 94 5.16 -17.47 26.57
C SER A 94 6.14 -17.40 27.74
N ALA A 95 7.01 -16.39 27.76
CA ALA A 95 7.95 -16.14 28.85
C ALA A 95 7.34 -15.30 29.98
N GLY A 96 6.16 -14.70 29.77
CA GLY A 96 5.48 -13.87 30.77
C GLY A 96 6.28 -12.63 31.20
N ASN A 97 7.18 -12.12 30.35
CA ASN A 97 8.15 -11.07 30.68
C ASN A 97 7.78 -9.67 30.17
N PHE A 98 6.51 -9.45 29.87
CA PHE A 98 5.93 -8.13 29.62
C PHE A 98 5.36 -7.57 30.91
N ASN A 99 5.82 -6.38 31.32
CA ASN A 99 5.36 -5.73 32.55
C ASN A 99 4.13 -4.84 32.34
N ASN A 100 3.97 -4.31 31.11
CA ASN A 100 2.89 -3.40 30.75
C ASN A 100 2.60 -3.45 29.24
N PHE A 101 1.52 -2.80 28.83
CA PHE A 101 1.10 -2.76 27.43
C PHE A 101 2.01 -1.88 26.55
N ASP A 102 2.67 -0.87 27.13
CA ASP A 102 3.57 0.01 26.37
C ASP A 102 4.79 -0.76 25.85
N GLU A 103 5.29 -1.74 26.61
CA GLU A 103 6.35 -2.65 26.19
C GLU A 103 5.91 -3.54 25.02
N VAL A 104 4.64 -3.94 24.97
CA VAL A 104 4.07 -4.68 23.84
C VAL A 104 4.01 -3.79 22.59
N MET A 105 3.58 -2.54 22.74
CA MET A 105 3.54 -1.58 21.63
C MET A 105 4.93 -1.22 21.13
N ALA A 106 5.94 -1.15 22.01
CA ALA A 106 7.33 -0.96 21.63
C ALA A 106 7.91 -2.16 20.86
N ALA A 107 7.56 -3.39 21.27
CA ALA A 107 7.93 -4.60 20.52
C ALA A 107 7.29 -4.61 19.13
N TRP A 108 6.01 -4.25 19.03
CA TRP A 108 5.31 -4.09 17.76
C TRP A 108 5.97 -3.03 16.86
N ASP A 109 6.28 -1.84 17.39
CA ASP A 109 6.94 -0.76 16.63
C ASP A 109 8.30 -1.20 16.08
N THR A 110 9.05 -1.97 16.87
CA THR A 110 10.34 -2.52 16.44
C THR A 110 10.18 -3.53 15.30
N GLN A 111 9.24 -4.47 15.44
CA GLN A 111 8.96 -5.49 14.41
C GLN A 111 8.45 -4.85 13.12
N ILE A 112 7.46 -3.95 13.20
CA ILE A 112 6.87 -3.36 12.00
C ILE A 112 7.89 -2.51 11.23
N ARG A 113 8.76 -1.75 11.91
CA ARG A 113 9.84 -0.99 11.26
C ARG A 113 10.80 -1.89 10.48
N TYR A 114 11.15 -3.04 11.06
CA TYR A 114 11.99 -4.02 10.39
C TYR A 114 11.33 -4.57 9.13
N TYR A 115 10.07 -5.03 9.24
CA TYR A 115 9.35 -5.57 8.08
C TYR A 115 9.06 -4.52 7.01
N THR A 116 8.76 -3.27 7.39
CA THR A 116 8.61 -2.17 6.44
C THR A 116 9.92 -1.90 5.69
N ARG A 117 11.06 -1.89 6.38
CA ARG A 117 12.37 -1.74 5.72
C ARG A 117 12.64 -2.88 4.74
N LYS A 118 12.37 -4.12 5.14
CA LYS A 118 12.54 -5.30 4.27
C LYS A 118 11.60 -5.29 3.07
N SER A 119 10.37 -4.79 3.24
CA SER A 119 9.44 -4.58 2.13
C SER A 119 10.03 -3.62 1.10
N ILE A 120 10.56 -2.48 1.53
CA ILE A 120 11.17 -1.48 0.63
C ILE A 120 12.42 -2.06 -0.06
N GLU A 121 13.26 -2.82 0.65
CA GLU A 121 14.42 -3.48 0.04
C GLU A 121 14.01 -4.45 -1.08
N ILE A 122 12.94 -5.23 -0.88
CA ILE A 122 12.42 -6.17 -1.88
C ILE A 122 11.82 -5.39 -3.06
N GLU A 123 11.04 -4.35 -2.79
CA GLU A 123 10.43 -3.50 -3.82
C GLU A 123 11.50 -2.86 -4.70
N TYR A 124 12.56 -2.32 -4.11
CA TYR A 124 13.66 -1.72 -4.85
C TYR A 124 14.31 -2.69 -5.84
N VAL A 125 14.55 -3.94 -5.41
CA VAL A 125 15.12 -4.97 -6.29
C VAL A 125 14.15 -5.33 -7.42
N VAL A 126 12.87 -5.51 -7.11
CA VAL A 126 11.85 -5.84 -8.12
C VAL A 126 11.68 -4.72 -9.12
N ASP A 127 11.59 -3.46 -8.67
CA ASP A 127 11.44 -2.31 -9.55
C ASP A 127 12.66 -2.11 -10.44
N THR A 128 13.88 -2.26 -9.91
CA THR A 128 15.11 -2.18 -10.73
C THR A 128 15.10 -3.25 -11.82
N MET A 129 14.72 -4.49 -11.48
CA MET A 129 14.63 -5.57 -12.48
C MET A 129 13.54 -5.30 -13.52
N LEU A 130 12.40 -4.71 -13.13
CA LEU A 130 11.35 -4.36 -14.07
C LEU A 130 11.78 -3.22 -15.00
N GLU A 131 12.45 -2.20 -14.45
CA GLU A 131 13.00 -1.06 -15.17
C GLU A 131 13.99 -1.52 -16.26
N GLU A 132 14.88 -2.46 -15.96
CA GLU A 132 15.91 -2.91 -16.90
C GLU A 132 15.37 -3.89 -17.96
N ASN A 133 14.39 -4.72 -17.62
CA ASN A 133 14.00 -5.86 -18.47
C ASN A 133 12.67 -5.70 -19.22
N VAL A 134 11.71 -4.92 -18.70
CA VAL A 134 10.33 -4.87 -19.25
C VAL A 134 9.83 -3.44 -19.41
N HIS A 135 10.34 -2.78 -20.44
CA HIS A 135 9.93 -1.41 -20.78
C HIS A 135 8.52 -1.42 -21.42
N ASP A 136 7.54 -0.83 -20.74
CA ASP A 136 6.18 -0.66 -21.26
C ASP A 136 6.12 0.50 -22.27
N ILE A 137 6.49 0.22 -23.53
CA ILE A 137 6.60 1.24 -24.59
C ILE A 137 5.27 1.98 -24.82
N LEU A 138 4.17 1.24 -24.97
CA LEU A 138 2.86 1.85 -25.27
C LEU A 138 2.35 2.69 -24.10
N CYS A 139 2.42 2.16 -22.88
CA CYS A 139 1.99 2.91 -21.70
C CYS A 139 2.85 4.16 -21.52
N SER A 140 4.17 4.05 -21.70
CA SER A 140 5.07 5.21 -21.57
C SER A 140 4.81 6.26 -22.65
N ALA A 141 4.42 5.88 -23.86
CA ALA A 141 4.07 6.85 -24.90
C ALA A 141 2.77 7.63 -24.60
N LEU A 142 1.92 7.14 -23.69
CA LEU A 142 0.62 7.74 -23.35
C LEU A 142 0.62 8.45 -21.99
N VAL A 143 1.80 8.60 -21.36
CA VAL A 143 1.95 9.26 -20.06
C VAL A 143 2.90 10.45 -20.17
N ASP A 144 2.43 11.61 -19.73
CA ASP A 144 3.21 12.85 -19.63
C ASP A 144 4.23 12.71 -18.48
N ASP A 145 5.52 13.01 -18.62
CA ASP A 145 6.28 13.63 -19.72
C ASP A 145 7.26 12.61 -20.34
N CYS A 146 6.87 11.34 -20.46
CA CYS A 146 7.80 10.25 -20.78
C CYS A 146 8.49 10.43 -22.15
N ILE A 147 7.75 10.92 -23.15
CA ILE A 147 8.28 11.20 -24.49
C ILE A 147 9.29 12.34 -24.44
N GLU A 148 8.96 13.44 -23.75
CA GLU A 148 9.84 14.60 -23.64
C GLU A 148 11.12 14.25 -22.87
N ARG A 149 11.02 13.43 -21.83
CA ARG A 149 12.15 12.96 -21.03
C ARG A 149 12.93 11.81 -21.68
N ALA A 150 12.45 11.28 -22.80
CA ALA A 150 12.99 10.10 -23.49
C ALA A 150 13.23 8.90 -22.54
N LYS A 151 12.32 8.72 -21.58
CA LYS A 151 12.40 7.70 -20.52
C LYS A 151 11.07 6.97 -20.40
N SER A 152 11.11 5.69 -20.09
CA SER A 152 9.89 4.95 -19.75
C SER A 152 9.31 5.43 -18.41
N ILE A 153 8.06 5.07 -18.13
CA ILE A 153 7.41 5.38 -16.84
C ILE A 153 8.24 4.84 -15.68
N LYS A 154 8.76 3.61 -15.81
CA LYS A 154 9.58 2.94 -14.78
C LYS A 154 10.94 3.59 -14.57
N GLN A 155 11.44 4.36 -15.53
CA GLN A 155 12.68 5.14 -15.42
C GLN A 155 12.44 6.56 -14.89
N GLY A 156 11.24 6.85 -14.36
CA GLY A 156 10.86 8.17 -13.84
C GLY A 156 10.42 9.16 -14.92
N GLY A 157 9.86 8.67 -16.03
CA GLY A 157 9.35 9.51 -17.11
C GLY A 157 8.07 10.29 -16.75
N ALA A 158 7.28 9.79 -15.79
CA ALA A 158 6.00 10.40 -15.42
C ALA A 158 6.16 11.75 -14.69
N LYS A 159 5.16 12.63 -14.81
CA LYS A 159 5.12 13.92 -14.10
C LYS A 159 5.07 13.73 -12.58
N TYR A 160 4.23 12.80 -12.10
CA TYR A 160 4.10 12.45 -10.69
C TYR A 160 4.42 10.97 -10.48
N ASP A 161 5.22 10.65 -9.46
CA ASP A 161 5.55 9.27 -9.11
C ASP A 161 5.47 9.06 -7.60
N TRP A 162 4.27 8.65 -7.16
CA TRP A 162 4.00 8.28 -5.77
C TRP A 162 3.40 6.88 -5.74
N VAL A 163 3.88 6.11 -4.77
CA VAL A 163 3.53 4.70 -4.58
C VAL A 163 3.32 4.41 -3.10
N SER A 164 2.41 3.48 -2.79
CA SER A 164 2.18 3.07 -1.41
C SER A 164 2.14 1.55 -1.22
N VAL A 165 2.66 1.12 -0.08
CA VAL A 165 2.64 -0.27 0.39
C VAL A 165 1.26 -0.60 0.97
N CYS A 166 0.69 -1.73 0.56
CA CYS A 166 -0.59 -2.18 1.09
C CYS A 166 -0.37 -2.87 2.46
N ARG A 167 -1.07 -2.38 3.48
CA ARG A 167 -1.05 -2.95 4.83
C ARG A 167 -2.27 -3.84 4.99
N SER A 168 -2.08 -5.15 4.87
CA SER A 168 -3.17 -6.09 5.03
C SER A 168 -3.47 -6.31 6.51
N VAL A 169 -4.61 -5.78 6.93
CA VAL A 169 -5.24 -6.09 8.21
C VAL A 169 -6.55 -6.79 7.90
N SER A 170 -6.60 -8.12 8.00
CA SER A 170 -7.89 -8.78 8.14
C SER A 170 -8.34 -8.57 9.59
N PRO A 171 -9.54 -8.02 9.85
CA PRO A 171 -10.13 -8.12 11.17
C PRO A 171 -10.20 -9.61 11.52
N THR A 172 -9.50 -10.04 12.57
CA THR A 172 -9.33 -11.46 12.93
C THR A 172 -10.64 -12.17 13.31
N TRP A 173 -11.77 -11.45 13.32
CA TRP A 173 -13.11 -11.99 13.55
C TRP A 173 -13.84 -12.42 12.25
N ALA A 174 -13.29 -12.13 11.07
CA ALA A 174 -13.98 -12.40 9.79
C ALA A 174 -13.94 -13.87 9.31
N THR A 175 -13.44 -14.81 10.13
CA THR A 175 -13.40 -16.25 9.80
C THR A 175 -14.11 -17.13 10.83
N ALA A 176 -15.29 -16.73 11.28
CA ALA A 176 -16.17 -17.60 12.06
C ALA A 176 -17.61 -17.50 11.56
N SER A 177 -17.83 -17.94 10.32
CA SER A 177 -19.14 -18.47 9.92
C SER A 177 -19.02 -19.99 9.95
N PRO A 178 -19.67 -20.68 10.90
CA PRO A 178 -19.77 -22.15 10.87
C PRO A 178 -20.61 -22.60 9.66
N PRO A 179 -20.46 -23.87 9.22
CA PRO A 179 -21.18 -24.43 8.08
C PRO A 179 -22.71 -24.46 8.24
#